data_AF-A0A8C2FJ96-F1
#
_entry.id   AF-A0A8C2FJ96-F1
#
_cell.length_a   1.000
_cell.length_b   1.000
_cell.length_c   1.000
_cell.angle_alpha   90.00
_cell.angle_beta   90.00
_cell.angle_gamma   90.00
#
_symmetry.space_group_name_H-M   'P 1'
#
loop_
_entity.id
_entity.type
_entity.pdbx_description
1 polymer ?
#
loop_
_entity_poly.entity_id
_entity_poly.type
_entity_poly.pdbx_seq_one_letter_code
_entity_poly.pdbx_strand_id
1 'polypeptide(L)'
;MDIGGLETVVANSAYVSARGSIDSAAAATMRDKKYRTKLNLPHIRQCEHMKTTVDSSFDSMCVRQPIGKRLFQQYLESETAHKNSVDLWKDIEDYNVAQENDRAKKAQKMVNKYYESSLNGWRASLLLKIGSWISECLGKVDLVRSMLAK
;
A
#
# COMPACT_ATOMS: atom_id res chain seq x y z
N MET A 1 -33.94 23.62 -34.08
CA MET A 1 -33.34 22.76 -33.03
C MET A 1 -31.87 23.06 -33.00
N ASP A 2 -31.34 23.47 -31.85
CA ASP A 2 -30.00 24.04 -31.71
C ASP A 2 -28.94 22.93 -31.58
N ILE A 3 -28.13 22.76 -32.62
CA ILE A 3 -27.23 21.60 -32.80
C ILE A 3 -26.13 21.55 -31.71
N GLY A 4 -25.69 22.70 -31.22
CA GLY A 4 -24.68 22.80 -30.15
C GLY A 4 -25.20 22.39 -28.76
N GLY A 5 -26.51 22.51 -28.53
CA GLY A 5 -27.13 22.00 -27.30
C GLY A 5 -27.13 20.48 -27.23
N LEU A 6 -27.33 19.81 -28.38
CA LEU A 6 -27.33 18.35 -28.46
C LEU A 6 -25.93 17.75 -28.27
N GLU A 7 -24.91 18.34 -28.90
CA GLU A 7 -23.51 17.90 -28.75
C GLU A 7 -23.05 17.98 -27.29
N THR A 8 -23.42 19.05 -26.59
CA THR A 8 -23.11 19.25 -25.18
C THR A 8 -23.76 18.19 -24.29
N VAL A 9 -25.03 17.85 -24.55
CA VAL A 9 -25.74 16.81 -23.80
C VAL A 9 -25.14 15.42 -24.05
N VAL A 10 -24.78 15.12 -25.30
CA VAL A 10 -24.13 13.86 -25.66
C VAL A 10 -22.76 13.73 -24.99
N ALA A 11 -21.94 14.79 -25.02
CA ALA A 11 -20.64 14.82 -24.37
C ALA A 11 -20.75 14.65 -22.85
N ASN A 12 -21.71 15.32 -22.21
CA ASN A 12 -21.95 15.21 -20.77
C ASN A 12 -22.44 13.80 -20.39
N SER A 13 -23.30 13.19 -21.19
CA SER A 13 -23.77 11.81 -20.99
C SER A 13 -22.63 10.79 -21.10
N ALA A 14 -21.76 10.96 -22.11
CA ALA A 14 -20.56 10.14 -22.28
C ALA A 14 -19.58 10.31 -21.12
N TYR A 15 -19.38 11.54 -20.63
CA TYR A 15 -18.53 11.82 -19.47
C TYR A 15 -19.06 11.15 -18.19
N VAL A 16 -20.35 11.29 -17.89
CA VAL A 16 -20.97 10.65 -16.71
C VAL A 16 -20.86 9.13 -16.79
N SER A 17 -21.03 8.57 -17.98
CA SER A 17 -20.87 7.13 -18.24
C SER A 17 -19.41 6.67 -18.05
N ALA A 18 -18.44 7.44 -18.56
CA ALA A 18 -17.01 7.15 -18.45
C ALA A 18 -16.46 7.33 -17.03
N ARG A 19 -17.07 8.19 -16.21
CA ARG A 19 -16.74 8.35 -14.80
C ARG A 19 -17.14 7.11 -13.97
N GLY A 20 -18.13 6.36 -14.46
CA GLY A 20 -18.67 5.19 -13.76
C GLY A 20 -19.46 5.56 -12.50
N SER A 21 -20.36 4.68 -12.07
CA SER A 21 -20.88 4.75 -10.70
C SER A 21 -19.72 4.53 -9.72
N ILE A 22 -19.79 5.14 -8.53
CA ILE A 22 -18.86 4.91 -7.40
C ILE A 22 -18.78 3.41 -7.02
N ASP A 23 -19.75 2.62 -7.47
CA ASP A 23 -19.77 1.17 -7.36
C ASP A 23 -18.71 0.54 -8.27
N SER A 24 -17.72 -0.09 -7.64
CA SER A 24 -16.54 -0.71 -8.28
C SER A 24 -16.84 -1.70 -9.41
N ALA A 25 -18.08 -2.15 -9.57
CA ALA A 25 -18.53 -3.05 -10.63
C ALA A 25 -18.58 -2.39 -12.03
N ALA A 26 -18.96 -1.12 -12.13
CA ALA A 26 -19.07 -0.42 -13.43
C ALA A 26 -17.69 0.00 -14.00
N ALA A 27 -16.72 0.29 -13.13
CA ALA A 27 -15.35 0.56 -13.57
C ALA A 27 -14.62 -0.70 -14.09
N ALA A 28 -15.06 -1.90 -13.69
CA ALA A 28 -14.50 -3.16 -14.15
C ALA A 28 -14.95 -3.52 -15.58
N THR A 29 -16.14 -3.08 -16.01
CA THR A 29 -16.68 -3.36 -17.35
C THR A 29 -16.04 -2.47 -18.44
N MET A 30 -15.52 -1.29 -18.08
CA MET A 30 -14.79 -0.41 -19.02
C MET A 30 -13.32 -0.81 -19.25
N ARG A 31 -12.73 -1.65 -18.39
CA ARG A 31 -11.35 -2.14 -18.57
C ARG A 31 -11.40 -3.42 -19.40
N ASP A 32 -11.38 -3.25 -20.71
CA ASP A 32 -11.48 -4.36 -21.66
C ASP A 32 -10.31 -5.35 -21.51
N LYS A 33 -10.52 -6.59 -21.97
CA LYS A 33 -9.52 -7.67 -21.93
C LYS A 33 -8.19 -7.27 -22.58
N LYS A 34 -8.21 -6.42 -23.62
CA LYS A 34 -6.99 -5.96 -24.30
C LYS A 34 -6.18 -5.01 -23.41
N TYR A 35 -6.84 -4.15 -22.62
CA TYR A 35 -6.14 -3.29 -21.65
C TYR A 35 -5.38 -4.12 -20.60
N ARG A 36 -5.99 -5.21 -20.11
CA ARG A 36 -5.30 -6.13 -19.18
C ARG A 36 -4.08 -6.80 -19.81
N THR A 37 -4.17 -7.22 -21.08
CA THR A 37 -3.02 -7.80 -21.79
C THR A 37 -1.85 -6.81 -21.92
N LYS A 38 -2.13 -5.51 -22.08
CA LYS A 38 -1.10 -4.45 -22.12
C LYS A 38 -0.42 -4.19 -20.77
N LEU A 39 -1.06 -4.55 -19.67
CA LEU A 39 -0.53 -4.38 -18.30
C LEU A 39 0.11 -5.65 -17.73
N ASN A 40 0.37 -6.66 -18.58
CA ASN A 40 1.07 -7.85 -18.15
C ASN A 40 2.49 -7.49 -17.68
N LEU A 41 2.85 -7.98 -16.49
CA LEU A 41 4.20 -7.78 -15.96
C LEU A 41 5.21 -8.57 -16.79
N PRO A 42 6.36 -7.97 -17.15
CA PRO A 42 7.42 -8.70 -17.83
C PRO A 42 7.98 -9.81 -16.94
N HIS A 43 8.61 -10.82 -17.57
CA HIS A 43 9.27 -11.89 -16.83
C HIS A 43 10.43 -11.33 -16.00
N ILE A 44 10.66 -11.86 -14.79
CA ILE A 44 11.62 -11.29 -13.81
C ILE A 44 13.05 -11.12 -14.35
N ARG A 45 13.50 -12.01 -15.25
CA ARG A 45 14.80 -11.89 -15.94
C ARG A 45 14.94 -10.60 -16.76
N GLN A 46 13.84 -10.09 -17.33
CA GLN A 46 13.85 -8.84 -18.09
C GLN A 46 14.02 -7.63 -17.18
N CYS A 47 13.74 -7.78 -15.88
CA CYS A 47 13.84 -6.71 -14.89
C CYS A 47 15.22 -6.65 -14.20
N GLU A 48 16.18 -7.51 -14.55
CA GLU A 48 17.47 -7.58 -13.85
C GLU A 48 18.25 -6.26 -13.90
N HIS A 49 18.23 -5.57 -15.05
CA HIS A 49 18.87 -4.26 -15.20
C HIS A 49 18.26 -3.18 -14.28
N MET A 50 17.00 -3.37 -13.83
CA MET A 50 16.33 -2.38 -12.98
C MET A 50 16.96 -2.33 -11.59
N LYS A 51 17.60 -3.42 -11.13
CA LYS A 51 18.27 -3.47 -9.82
C LYS A 51 19.37 -2.43 -9.67
N THR A 52 20.01 -2.03 -10.76
CA THR A 52 21.09 -1.02 -10.75
C THR A 52 20.58 0.39 -11.08
N THR A 53 19.38 0.51 -11.64
CA THR A 53 18.83 1.79 -12.12
C THR A 53 17.84 2.39 -11.10
N VAL A 54 17.15 1.56 -10.33
CA VAL A 54 16.15 1.98 -9.35
C VAL A 54 16.83 2.25 -8.00
N ASP A 55 16.46 3.35 -7.36
CA ASP A 55 16.86 3.66 -5.99
C ASP A 55 16.33 2.58 -5.03
N SER A 56 17.26 1.82 -4.47
CA SER A 56 16.99 0.71 -3.55
C SER A 56 16.90 1.13 -2.08
N SER A 57 16.88 2.44 -1.79
CA SER A 57 16.73 2.92 -0.43
C SER A 57 15.36 2.53 0.15
N PHE A 58 15.35 2.16 1.43
CA PHE A 58 14.12 1.76 2.13
C PHE A 58 13.05 2.84 2.09
N ASP A 59 13.43 4.10 2.32
CA ASP A 59 12.49 5.23 2.27
C ASP A 59 11.83 5.37 0.90
N SER A 60 12.62 5.25 -0.18
CA SER A 60 12.09 5.31 -1.55
C SER A 60 11.16 4.13 -1.83
N MET A 61 11.62 2.90 -1.64
CA MET A 61 10.89 1.69 -2.05
C MET A 61 9.70 1.37 -1.16
N CYS A 62 9.85 1.50 0.16
CA CYS A 62 8.90 0.96 1.13
C CYS A 62 8.03 2.03 1.81
N VAL A 63 8.36 3.32 1.67
CA VAL A 63 7.61 4.42 2.31
C VAL A 63 6.98 5.33 1.27
N ARG A 64 7.78 5.92 0.37
CA ARG A 64 7.33 6.91 -0.61
C ARG A 64 6.58 6.29 -1.79
N GLN A 65 7.02 5.14 -2.28
CA GLN A 65 6.38 4.46 -3.41
C GLN A 65 5.18 3.61 -2.95
N PRO A 66 3.94 3.89 -3.37
CA PRO A 66 2.75 3.19 -2.86
C PRO A 66 2.73 1.69 -3.18
N ILE A 67 3.17 1.31 -4.39
CA ILE A 67 3.24 -0.09 -4.81
C ILE A 67 4.28 -0.85 -3.99
N GLY A 68 5.49 -0.28 -3.85
CA GLY A 68 6.56 -0.90 -3.08
C GLY A 68 6.23 -1.02 -1.59
N LYS A 69 5.63 0.02 -1.00
CA LYS A 69 5.06 -0.03 0.35
C LYS A 69 4.03 -1.15 0.53
N ARG A 70 3.09 -1.30 -0.41
CA ARG A 70 2.08 -2.36 -0.36
C ARG A 70 2.69 -3.76 -0.44
N LEU A 71 3.64 -3.97 -1.36
CA LEU A 71 4.37 -5.23 -1.50
C LEU A 71 5.17 -5.55 -0.24
N PHE A 72 5.78 -4.53 0.38
CA PHE A 72 6.52 -4.69 1.63
C PHE A 72 5.61 -5.07 2.81
N GLN A 73 4.43 -4.43 2.94
CA GLN A 73 3.42 -4.84 3.91
C GLN A 73 2.97 -6.30 3.70
N GLN A 74 2.75 -6.73 2.46
CA GLN A 74 2.42 -8.13 2.15
C GLN A 74 3.54 -9.10 2.51
N TYR A 75 4.80 -8.74 2.26
CA TYR A 75 5.95 -9.53 2.68
C TYR A 75 5.97 -9.69 4.21
N LEU A 76 5.80 -8.60 4.94
CA LEU A 76 5.80 -8.61 6.40
C LEU A 76 4.60 -9.37 6.98
N GLU A 77 3.44 -9.35 6.32
CA GLU A 77 2.25 -10.15 6.71
C GLU A 77 2.49 -11.66 6.59
N SER A 78 3.38 -12.08 5.68
CA SER A 78 3.69 -13.50 5.49
C SER A 78 4.52 -14.08 6.65
N GLU A 79 5.16 -13.22 7.45
CA GLU A 79 5.96 -13.63 8.61
C GLU A 79 5.24 -13.29 9.93
N THR A 80 4.97 -14.33 10.73
CA THR A 80 4.26 -14.21 12.01
C THR A 80 4.92 -13.24 12.99
N ALA A 81 6.25 -13.15 12.98
CA ALA A 81 7.00 -12.23 13.84
C ALA A 81 6.71 -10.74 13.56
N HIS A 82 6.30 -10.40 12.34
CA HIS A 82 6.09 -9.00 11.90
C HIS A 82 4.63 -8.60 11.78
N LYS A 83 3.71 -9.55 11.96
CA LYS A 83 2.26 -9.32 11.81
C LYS A 83 1.73 -8.19 12.70
N ASN A 84 2.11 -8.19 13.98
CA ASN A 84 1.70 -7.14 14.91
C ASN A 84 2.23 -5.75 14.52
N SER A 85 3.44 -5.68 13.97
CA SER A 85 4.05 -4.42 13.50
C SER A 85 3.34 -3.87 12.27
N VAL A 86 2.98 -4.73 11.30
CA VAL A 86 2.21 -4.32 10.12
C VAL A 86 0.79 -3.90 10.50
N ASP A 87 0.13 -4.64 11.38
CA ASP A 87 -1.22 -4.29 11.80
C ASP A 87 -1.23 -2.94 12.52
N LEU A 88 -0.22 -2.65 13.35
CA LEU A 88 -0.05 -1.34 13.99
C LEU A 88 0.16 -0.26 12.93
N TRP A 89 1.03 -0.50 11.95
CA TRP A 89 1.28 0.45 10.87
C TRP A 89 0.00 0.78 10.11
N LYS A 90 -0.79 -0.22 9.70
CA LYS A 90 -2.08 -0.01 9.03
C LYS A 90 -3.08 0.74 9.91
N ASP A 91 -3.19 0.37 11.18
CA ASP A 91 -4.10 1.02 12.11
C ASP A 91 -3.74 2.52 12.31
N ILE A 92 -2.45 2.87 12.29
CA ILE A 92 -1.98 4.27 12.30
C ILE A 92 -2.39 5.00 11.01
N GLU A 93 -2.25 4.36 9.85
CA GLU A 93 -2.65 4.97 8.57
C GLU A 93 -4.16 5.22 8.52
N ASP A 94 -4.94 4.25 8.96
CA ASP A 94 -6.40 4.34 9.07
C ASP A 94 -6.85 5.38 10.09
N TYR A 95 -6.04 5.66 11.13
CA TYR A 95 -6.25 6.72 12.09
C TYR A 95 -5.98 8.10 11.48
N ASN A 96 -4.88 8.25 10.74
CA ASN A 96 -4.48 9.53 10.12
C ASN A 96 -5.52 10.05 9.12
N VAL A 97 -6.25 9.15 8.45
CA VAL A 97 -7.31 9.52 7.50
C VAL A 97 -8.72 9.49 8.11
N ALA A 98 -8.84 9.20 9.42
CA ALA A 98 -10.14 9.12 10.08
C ALA A 98 -10.76 10.51 10.29
N GLN A 99 -12.09 10.55 10.20
CA GLN A 99 -12.88 11.72 10.60
C GLN A 99 -12.73 11.97 12.10
N GLU A 100 -12.85 13.24 12.51
CA GLU A 100 -12.67 13.67 13.90
C GLU A 100 -13.54 12.88 14.89
N ASN A 101 -14.80 12.65 14.51
CA ASN A 101 -15.78 11.93 15.33
C ASN A 101 -15.40 10.47 15.63
N ASP A 102 -14.60 9.84 14.77
CA ASP A 102 -14.16 8.45 14.90
C ASP A 102 -12.74 8.33 15.44
N ARG A 103 -11.97 9.42 15.39
CA ARG A 103 -10.54 9.43 15.71
C ARG A 103 -10.29 8.98 17.15
N ALA A 104 -11.05 9.47 18.12
CA ALA A 104 -10.93 9.07 19.52
C ALA A 104 -11.17 7.57 19.75
N LYS A 105 -12.20 7.01 19.10
CA LYS A 105 -12.52 5.57 19.20
C LYS A 105 -11.43 4.70 18.58
N LYS A 106 -10.89 5.12 17.42
CA LYS A 106 -9.77 4.42 16.76
C LYS A 106 -8.50 4.46 17.61
N ALA A 107 -8.15 5.62 18.18
CA ALA A 107 -7.00 5.72 19.10
C ALA A 107 -7.16 4.78 20.30
N GLN A 108 -8.33 4.77 20.95
CA GLN A 108 -8.57 3.89 22.10
C GLN A 108 -8.43 2.41 21.71
N LYS A 109 -8.96 2.01 20.55
CA LYS A 109 -8.82 0.65 20.04
C LYS A 109 -7.36 0.27 19.82
N MET A 110 -6.56 1.17 19.25
CA MET A 110 -5.12 0.94 19.05
C MET A 110 -4.35 0.82 20.36
N VAL A 111 -4.63 1.70 21.34
CA VAL A 111 -4.03 1.62 22.66
C VAL A 111 -4.37 0.28 23.33
N ASN A 112 -5.63 -0.14 23.30
CA ASN A 112 -6.01 -1.42 23.91
C ASN A 112 -5.35 -2.62 23.20
N LYS A 113 -5.28 -2.58 21.87
CA LYS A 113 -4.72 -3.67 21.05
C LYS A 113 -3.21 -3.81 21.21
N TYR A 114 -2.46 -2.72 21.25
CA TYR A 114 -0.99 -2.75 21.22
C TYR A 114 -0.31 -2.36 22.54
N TYR A 115 -0.97 -1.56 23.38
CA TYR A 115 -0.42 -1.07 24.65
C TYR A 115 -0.98 -1.78 25.89
N GLU A 116 -2.25 -2.20 25.93
CA GLU A 116 -2.78 -2.84 27.16
C GLU A 116 -2.50 -4.35 27.26
N SER A 117 -2.27 -5.05 26.15
CA SER A 117 -1.69 -6.41 26.16
C SER A 117 -0.21 -6.44 26.60
N SER A 118 0.38 -5.29 26.97
CA SER A 118 1.81 -5.14 27.27
C SER A 118 2.19 -5.18 28.76
N LEU A 119 1.30 -5.62 29.65
CA LEU A 119 1.65 -5.85 31.07
C LEU A 119 2.81 -6.86 31.26
N ASN A 120 3.22 -7.57 30.20
CA ASN A 120 4.45 -8.37 30.17
C ASN A 120 5.48 -7.77 29.17
N GLY A 121 6.31 -6.83 29.65
CA GLY A 121 7.63 -6.51 29.09
C GLY A 121 7.73 -5.74 27.77
N TRP A 122 6.63 -5.38 27.10
CA TRP A 122 6.73 -4.89 25.71
C TRP A 122 7.03 -3.40 25.57
N ARG A 123 6.84 -2.55 26.60
CA ARG A 123 7.00 -1.08 26.49
C ARG A 123 8.44 -0.61 26.22
N ALA A 124 9.44 -1.17 26.89
CA ALA A 124 10.85 -0.92 26.58
C ALA A 124 11.26 -1.64 25.28
N SER A 125 10.66 -2.80 25.03
CA SER A 125 10.92 -3.61 23.85
C SER A 125 10.27 -3.05 22.59
N LEU A 126 9.24 -2.19 22.62
CA LEU A 126 8.57 -1.66 21.43
C LEU A 126 9.40 -0.56 20.76
N LEU A 127 9.99 0.36 21.51
CA LEU A 127 10.91 1.37 20.97
C LEU A 127 12.22 0.74 20.50
N LEU A 128 12.76 -0.21 21.28
CA LEU A 128 13.93 -1.01 20.89
C LEU A 128 13.62 -1.96 19.72
N LYS A 129 12.43 -2.56 19.65
CA LYS A 129 12.00 -3.41 18.53
C LYS A 129 11.67 -2.58 17.32
N ILE A 130 11.09 -1.39 17.41
CA ILE A 130 10.89 -0.53 16.23
C ILE A 130 12.25 -0.13 15.66
N GLY A 131 13.21 0.28 16.49
CA GLY A 131 14.57 0.58 16.03
C GLY A 131 15.32 -0.65 15.49
N SER A 132 15.22 -1.78 16.19
CA SER A 132 15.79 -3.07 15.76
C SER A 132 15.09 -3.64 14.54
N TRP A 133 13.79 -3.39 14.35
CA TRP A 133 12.97 -3.84 13.22
C TRP A 133 13.23 -2.99 12.00
N ILE A 134 13.42 -1.68 12.16
CA ILE A 134 13.92 -0.81 11.08
C ILE A 134 15.31 -1.32 10.66
N SER A 135 16.19 -1.64 11.61
CA SER A 135 17.53 -2.18 11.33
C SER A 135 17.52 -3.59 10.71
N GLU A 136 16.61 -4.47 11.14
CA GLU A 136 16.45 -5.83 10.62
C GLU A 136 15.76 -5.83 9.25
N CYS A 137 14.81 -4.93 9.02
CA CYS A 137 14.20 -4.70 7.71
C CYS A 137 15.24 -4.15 6.73
N LEU A 138 16.10 -3.22 7.16
CA LEU A 138 17.26 -2.78 6.37
C LEU A 138 18.20 -3.95 6.07
N GLY A 139 18.50 -4.81 7.05
CA GLY A 139 19.30 -6.01 6.86
C GLY A 139 18.67 -7.07 5.95
N LYS A 140 17.34 -7.22 5.96
CA LYS A 140 16.59 -8.10 5.05
C LYS A 140 16.53 -7.54 3.62
N VAL A 141 16.50 -6.22 3.46
CA VAL A 141 16.67 -5.56 2.16
C VAL A 141 18.08 -5.88 1.61
N ASP A 142 19.11 -5.85 2.45
CA ASP A 142 20.47 -6.28 2.06
C ASP A 142 20.58 -7.80 1.80
N LEU A 143 19.80 -8.63 2.49
CA LEU A 143 19.72 -10.07 2.21
C LEU A 143 19.09 -10.34 0.84
N VAL A 144 17.97 -9.67 0.53
CA VAL A 144 17.33 -9.70 -0.80
C VAL A 144 18.29 -9.18 -1.87
N ARG A 145 19.08 -8.16 -1.57
CA ARG A 145 20.18 -7.66 -2.42
C ARG A 145 21.24 -8.74 -2.68
N SER A 146 21.62 -9.54 -1.69
CA SER A 146 22.60 -10.64 -1.86
C SER A 146 22.05 -11.86 -2.61
N MET A 147 20.78 -12.19 -2.41
CA MET A 147 20.12 -13.30 -3.12
C MET A 147 19.87 -12.98 -4.60
N LEU A 148 19.79 -11.69 -4.94
CA LEU A 148 19.60 -11.19 -6.29
C LEU A 148 20.91 -10.85 -7.02
N ALA A 149 22.07 -11.00 -6.37
CA ALA A 149 23.42 -10.75 -6.90
C ALA A 149 24.19 -12.03 -7.31
N LYS A 150 23.51 -13.18 -7.32
CA LYS A 150 23.96 -14.44 -7.94
C LYS A 150 23.17 -14.68 -9.22
#